data_AF-A0A427RXQ6-F1
#
_entry.id   AF-A0A427RXQ6-F1
#
_cell.length_a   1.000
_cell.length_b   1.000
_cell.length_c   1.000
_cell.angle_alpha   90.00
_cell.angle_beta   90.00
_cell.angle_gamma   90.00
#
_symmetry.space_group_name_H-M   'P 1'
#
loop_
_entity.id
_entity.type
_entity.pdbx_description
1 polymer ?
#
loop_
_entity_poly.entity_id
_entity_poly.type
_entity_poly.pdbx_seq_one_letter_code
_entity_poly.pdbx_strand_id
1 'polypeptide(L)'
;MSIWNTLEIEPTDNISVIKKAYAKLLKIHHPEDDPEGYQKLREAFDEAVKSAKNMKDKPSIQIDDMNALDREHVFSPWTDSDAEIATTTITEHPVYTFMESVETLYDNFFARIEQGNWEEILRSDVIWDVQYAAALQDQLIEFFLYHYHFPHSIWELIDQVFRFSEQRNDLVNEYGENTIQFLLERISGEKEMRYDIFEKTADLDFELYFYIREEIQRKLIANELEDVKEELDRAFAMYQRDPELLRMQGIYYLRIDNKEKALQAFSNILLIDKDDPDALLYRARIQHNLGQFHDAIKDCEHLLSVYPEHMDAMFMMTKCLEKAGEIEKAEKIVQDAFQIDRNHVEFLSYFNSFLAQSGKKPNKPGVTMAYVFGWILMYSGMFLRRTWVYILFFILAIITRLPFKYILLLPVVWEAWKFYRLKIKM
;
A
#
# COMPACT_ATOMS: atom_id res chain seq x y z
N MET A 1 2.61 24.67 -45.17
CA MET A 1 3.49 25.22 -44.12
C MET A 1 4.02 24.05 -43.31
N SER A 2 5.24 24.12 -42.76
CA SER A 2 5.74 23.05 -41.89
C SER A 2 4.90 23.00 -40.62
N ILE A 3 4.45 21.81 -40.19
CA ILE A 3 3.65 21.60 -38.96
C ILE A 3 4.29 22.25 -37.73
N TRP A 4 5.62 22.25 -37.69
CA TRP A 4 6.43 22.83 -36.62
C TRP A 4 6.41 24.36 -36.64
N ASN A 5 6.30 24.98 -37.83
CA ASN A 5 6.18 26.42 -37.97
C ASN A 5 4.82 26.94 -37.52
N THR A 6 3.75 26.13 -37.68
CA THR A 6 2.40 26.47 -37.18
C THR A 6 2.34 26.41 -35.65
N LEU A 7 3.14 25.55 -35.02
CA LEU A 7 3.26 25.43 -33.57
C LEU A 7 4.36 26.34 -32.98
N GLU A 8 5.03 27.15 -33.80
CA GLU A 8 6.15 28.02 -33.43
C GLU A 8 7.30 27.31 -32.68
N ILE A 9 7.58 26.05 -33.03
CA ILE A 9 8.63 25.22 -32.39
C ILE A 9 9.53 24.55 -33.43
N GLU A 10 10.73 24.14 -33.01
CA GLU A 10 11.60 23.27 -33.80
C GLU A 10 11.15 21.79 -33.72
N PRO A 11 11.45 20.93 -34.72
CA PRO A 11 11.06 19.52 -34.71
C PRO A 11 11.59 18.77 -33.47
N THR A 12 10.70 18.10 -32.75
CA THR A 12 11.04 17.38 -31.50
C THR A 12 10.23 16.09 -31.32
N ASP A 13 10.82 15.11 -30.66
CA ASP A 13 10.20 13.86 -30.24
C ASP A 13 9.56 13.96 -28.83
N ASN A 14 9.75 15.09 -28.15
CA ASN A 14 9.21 15.33 -26.82
C ASN A 14 7.77 15.88 -26.88
N ILE A 15 6.81 14.98 -26.63
CA ILE A 15 5.36 15.27 -26.65
C ILE A 15 4.97 16.38 -25.66
N SER A 16 5.69 16.53 -24.54
CA SER A 16 5.38 17.57 -23.54
C SER A 16 5.64 18.98 -24.09
N VAL A 17 6.71 19.16 -24.88
CA VAL A 17 7.04 20.44 -25.54
C VAL A 17 5.97 20.81 -26.57
N ILE A 18 5.49 19.81 -27.33
CA ILE A 18 4.42 19.98 -28.34
C ILE A 18 3.10 20.40 -27.67
N LYS A 19 2.72 19.74 -26.57
CA LYS A 19 1.52 20.09 -25.77
C LYS A 19 1.59 21.50 -25.20
N LYS A 20 2.76 21.90 -24.70
CA LYS A 20 2.97 23.25 -24.13
C LYS A 20 2.89 24.34 -25.20
N ALA A 21 3.42 24.09 -26.39
CA ALA A 21 3.32 25.01 -27.53
C ALA A 21 1.87 25.15 -28.02
N TYR A 22 1.15 24.03 -28.15
CA TYR A 22 -0.26 24.03 -28.51
C TYR A 22 -1.12 24.79 -27.50
N ALA A 23 -0.96 24.53 -26.19
CA ALA A 23 -1.71 25.22 -25.14
C ALA A 23 -1.45 26.73 -25.10
N LYS A 24 -0.25 27.18 -25.48
CA LYS A 24 0.08 28.61 -25.59
C LYS A 24 -0.66 29.28 -26.77
N LEU A 25 -0.71 28.62 -27.93
CA LEU A 25 -1.35 29.14 -29.14
C LEU A 25 -2.88 29.01 -29.11
N LEU A 26 -3.41 28.06 -28.33
CA LEU A 26 -4.83 27.89 -28.08
C LEU A 26 -5.48 29.11 -27.41
N LYS A 27 -4.70 29.86 -26.63
CA LYS A 27 -5.13 31.12 -25.99
C LYS A 27 -5.24 32.29 -26.97
N ILE A 28 -4.77 32.11 -28.21
CA ILE A 28 -4.72 33.14 -29.25
C ILE A 28 -5.73 32.79 -30.36
N HIS A 29 -5.81 31.53 -30.76
CA HIS A 29 -6.76 31.03 -31.75
C HIS A 29 -7.85 30.19 -31.07
N HIS A 30 -8.90 30.88 -30.60
CA HIS A 30 -10.06 30.25 -29.98
C HIS A 30 -11.09 29.77 -31.03
N PRO A 31 -11.79 28.65 -30.80
CA PRO A 31 -12.75 28.07 -31.76
C PRO A 31 -13.87 29.02 -32.18
N GLU A 32 -14.25 29.94 -31.29
CA GLU A 32 -15.35 30.91 -31.48
C GLU A 32 -14.90 32.17 -32.25
N ASP A 33 -13.63 32.57 -32.10
CA ASP A 33 -13.10 33.82 -32.66
C ASP A 33 -12.36 33.60 -33.99
N ASP A 34 -11.68 32.45 -34.16
CA ASP A 34 -10.95 32.07 -35.38
C ASP A 34 -11.07 30.55 -35.64
N PRO A 35 -12.22 30.10 -36.19
CA PRO A 35 -12.47 28.68 -36.44
C PRO A 35 -11.47 28.04 -37.41
N GLU A 36 -11.04 28.78 -38.44
CA GLU A 36 -10.07 28.30 -39.42
C GLU A 36 -8.65 28.21 -38.84
N GLY A 37 -8.26 29.16 -38.00
CA GLY A 37 -6.98 29.14 -37.29
C GLY A 37 -6.93 28.04 -36.23
N TYR A 38 -8.01 27.84 -35.48
CA TYR A 38 -8.16 26.75 -34.52
C TYR A 38 -8.06 25.38 -35.21
N GLN A 39 -8.76 25.19 -36.33
CA GLN A 39 -8.71 23.93 -37.07
C GLN A 39 -7.28 23.63 -37.58
N LYS A 40 -6.60 24.63 -38.17
CA LYS A 40 -5.21 24.48 -38.62
C LYS A 40 -4.24 24.21 -37.47
N LEU A 41 -4.44 24.84 -36.32
CA LEU A 41 -3.64 24.63 -35.12
C LEU A 41 -3.83 23.21 -34.56
N ARG A 42 -5.08 22.72 -34.58
CA ARG A 42 -5.42 21.37 -34.13
C ARG A 42 -4.83 20.30 -35.05
N GLU A 43 -4.99 20.47 -36.36
CA GLU A 43 -4.40 19.57 -37.36
C GLU A 43 -2.87 19.52 -37.23
N ALA A 44 -2.22 20.67 -37.03
CA ALA A 44 -0.78 20.72 -36.80
C ALA A 44 -0.33 20.02 -35.50
N PHE A 45 -1.11 20.13 -34.42
CA PHE A 45 -0.85 19.44 -33.16
C PHE A 45 -0.97 17.92 -33.30
N ASP A 46 -2.06 17.45 -33.89
CA ASP A 46 -2.30 16.01 -34.06
C ASP A 46 -1.23 15.37 -34.99
N GLU A 47 -0.83 16.08 -36.06
CA GLU A 47 0.28 15.64 -36.92
C GLU A 47 1.65 15.70 -36.23
N ALA A 48 1.93 16.71 -35.39
CA ALA A 48 3.18 16.81 -34.64
C ALA A 48 3.31 15.70 -33.60
N VAL A 49 2.24 15.37 -32.88
CA VAL A 49 2.20 14.24 -31.93
C VAL A 49 2.41 12.92 -32.66
N LYS A 50 1.81 12.73 -33.84
CA LYS A 50 2.01 11.53 -34.68
C LYS A 50 3.44 11.44 -35.21
N SER A 51 4.03 12.57 -35.62
CA SER A 51 5.43 12.64 -36.06
C SER A 51 6.40 12.30 -34.92
N ALA A 52 6.17 12.85 -33.71
CA ALA A 52 6.97 12.56 -32.51
C ALA A 52 6.89 11.08 -32.08
N LYS A 53 5.71 10.46 -32.20
CA LYS A 53 5.53 9.01 -31.96
C LYS A 53 6.27 8.17 -33.01
N ASN A 54 6.15 8.51 -34.30
CA ASN A 54 6.89 7.82 -35.37
C ASN A 54 8.41 8.00 -35.28
N MET A 55 8.90 9.10 -34.68
CA MET A 55 10.32 9.30 -34.38
C MET A 55 10.80 8.41 -33.22
N LYS A 56 9.90 8.07 -32.27
CA LYS A 56 10.14 7.09 -31.21
C LYS A 56 10.01 5.63 -31.68
N ASP A 57 9.12 5.36 -32.62
CA ASP A 57 8.79 4.01 -33.13
C ASP A 57 9.76 3.47 -34.20
N LYS A 58 10.99 3.98 -34.27
CA LYS A 58 12.07 3.33 -35.05
C LYS A 58 13.02 2.52 -34.15
N PRO A 59 12.68 1.27 -33.83
CA PRO A 59 13.69 0.22 -33.59
C PRO A 59 13.53 -0.97 -34.54
N SER A 60 14.60 -1.74 -34.67
CA SER A 60 14.75 -2.97 -35.45
C SER A 60 13.54 -3.94 -35.40
N ILE A 61 13.10 -4.35 -36.59
CA ILE A 61 12.18 -5.44 -36.98
C ILE A 61 12.52 -6.76 -36.24
N GLN A 62 11.60 -7.61 -35.70
CA GLN A 62 10.56 -8.43 -36.37
C GLN A 62 9.59 -9.18 -35.38
N ILE A 63 8.25 -8.99 -35.55
CA ILE A 63 7.09 -9.95 -35.65
C ILE A 63 6.87 -11.02 -34.53
N ASP A 64 5.68 -11.15 -33.88
CA ASP A 64 4.46 -11.77 -34.43
C ASP A 64 3.10 -11.44 -33.74
N ASP A 65 2.04 -11.53 -34.55
CA ASP A 65 0.62 -11.20 -34.35
C ASP A 65 -0.14 -12.09 -33.34
N MET A 66 -1.13 -11.51 -32.61
CA MET A 66 -2.48 -12.09 -32.56
C MET A 66 -3.58 -11.15 -31.99
N ASN A 67 -4.60 -10.96 -32.83
CA ASN A 67 -6.03 -10.66 -32.58
C ASN A 67 -6.46 -9.23 -32.24
N ALA A 68 -6.83 -8.52 -33.31
CA ALA A 68 -7.99 -7.64 -33.34
C ALA A 68 -9.29 -8.47 -33.29
N LEU A 69 -10.25 -8.05 -32.46
CA LEU A 69 -11.69 -8.10 -32.75
C LEU A 69 -12.44 -7.20 -31.74
N ASP A 70 -13.25 -6.31 -32.32
CA ASP A 70 -14.37 -5.57 -31.74
C ASP A 70 -14.12 -4.59 -30.59
N ARG A 71 -14.06 -3.30 -30.95
CA ARG A 71 -14.91 -2.27 -30.33
C ARG A 71 -15.12 -1.10 -31.29
N GLU A 72 -16.03 -1.29 -32.26
CA GLU A 72 -16.97 -0.23 -32.60
C GLU A 72 -17.89 -0.04 -31.39
N HIS A 73 -17.74 1.08 -30.69
CA HIS A 73 -18.71 1.76 -29.81
C HIS A 73 -17.93 2.57 -28.78
N VAL A 74 -17.83 3.88 -29.00
CA VAL A 74 -18.26 4.95 -28.06
C VAL A 74 -18.12 6.26 -28.84
N PHE A 75 -19.25 6.83 -29.27
CA PHE A 75 -19.48 8.27 -29.19
C PHE A 75 -20.96 8.54 -29.47
N SER A 76 -21.68 9.03 -28.47
CA SER A 76 -22.99 9.65 -28.57
C SER A 76 -23.36 10.28 -27.22
N PRO A 77 -24.26 11.26 -27.14
CA PRO A 77 -24.33 12.52 -27.89
C PRO A 77 -24.73 13.71 -26.99
N TRP A 78 -24.27 14.92 -27.29
CA TRP A 78 -25.04 16.12 -26.97
C TRP A 78 -25.00 17.07 -28.17
N THR A 79 -26.11 17.08 -28.93
CA THR A 79 -26.47 18.14 -29.87
C THR A 79 -27.63 18.92 -29.27
N ASP A 80 -27.48 20.24 -29.29
CA ASP A 80 -28.47 21.32 -29.32
C ASP A 80 -29.89 21.05 -28.81
N SER A 81 -30.30 21.90 -27.87
CA SER A 81 -31.65 22.47 -27.93
C SER A 81 -31.58 23.99 -27.77
N ASP A 82 -32.14 24.67 -28.75
CA ASP A 82 -32.17 26.10 -28.98
C ASP A 82 -32.33 26.97 -27.71
N ALA A 83 -31.39 27.88 -27.50
CA ALA A 83 -31.61 29.09 -26.73
C ALA A 83 -31.24 30.30 -27.60
N GLU A 84 -32.27 31.10 -27.91
CA GLU A 84 -32.15 32.42 -28.49
C GLU A 84 -31.10 33.25 -27.76
N ILE A 85 -30.34 33.98 -28.58
CA ILE A 85 -29.31 34.94 -28.22
C ILE A 85 -29.80 35.87 -27.10
N ALA A 86 -29.22 35.70 -25.91
CA ALA A 86 -29.22 36.71 -24.86
C ALA A 86 -27.83 36.75 -24.21
N THR A 87 -27.10 37.82 -24.47
CA THR A 87 -25.90 38.25 -23.75
C THR A 87 -26.11 38.13 -22.24
N THR A 88 -25.48 37.15 -21.62
CA THR A 88 -25.43 37.00 -20.16
C THR A 88 -24.01 36.63 -19.76
N THR A 89 -23.45 37.42 -18.84
CA THR A 89 -22.25 37.15 -18.04
C THR A 89 -22.06 35.65 -17.83
N ILE A 90 -20.94 35.11 -18.31
CA ILE A 90 -20.54 33.72 -18.06
C ILE A 90 -20.33 33.59 -16.56
N THR A 91 -21.33 33.06 -15.86
CA THR A 91 -21.14 32.53 -14.51
C THR A 91 -20.31 31.26 -14.66
N GLU A 92 -19.04 31.31 -14.24
CA GLU A 92 -18.19 30.13 -14.18
C GLU A 92 -18.90 29.01 -13.42
N HIS A 93 -18.93 27.81 -14.00
CA HIS A 93 -19.66 26.68 -13.43
C HIS A 93 -19.02 26.31 -12.06
N PRO A 94 -19.78 26.23 -10.95
CA PRO A 94 -19.21 26.07 -9.61
C PRO A 94 -18.27 24.87 -9.44
N VAL A 95 -18.58 23.75 -10.10
CA VAL A 95 -17.72 22.55 -10.11
C VAL A 95 -16.37 22.82 -10.79
N TYR A 96 -16.36 23.61 -11.87
CA TYR A 96 -15.12 23.93 -12.58
C TYR A 96 -14.20 24.80 -11.73
N THR A 97 -14.75 25.85 -11.10
CA THR A 97 -13.98 26.72 -10.19
C THR A 97 -13.43 25.94 -8.99
N PHE A 98 -14.19 24.97 -8.49
CA PHE A 98 -13.70 24.06 -7.44
C PHE A 98 -12.55 23.17 -7.92
N MET A 99 -12.70 22.53 -9.08
CA MET A 99 -11.65 21.66 -9.62
C MET A 99 -10.39 22.45 -9.99
N GLU A 100 -10.51 23.68 -10.50
CA GLU A 100 -9.36 24.56 -10.73
C GLU A 100 -8.60 24.85 -9.42
N SER A 101 -9.32 24.99 -8.30
CA SER A 101 -8.70 25.16 -6.99
C SER A 101 -7.95 23.90 -6.53
N VAL A 102 -8.53 22.72 -6.77
CA VAL A 102 -7.90 21.42 -6.49
C VAL A 102 -6.63 21.22 -7.33
N GLU A 103 -6.70 21.48 -8.63
CA GLU A 103 -5.56 21.40 -9.56
C GLU A 103 -4.45 22.37 -9.16
N THR A 104 -4.80 23.62 -8.85
CA THR A 104 -3.83 24.64 -8.42
C THR A 104 -3.14 24.24 -7.12
N LEU A 105 -3.88 23.64 -6.17
CA LEU A 105 -3.29 23.13 -4.94
C LEU A 105 -2.35 21.96 -5.23
N TYR A 106 -2.77 21.03 -6.09
CA TYR A 106 -1.99 19.85 -6.47
C TYR A 106 -0.66 20.19 -7.12
N ASP A 107 -0.66 21.16 -8.04
CA ASP A 107 0.54 21.59 -8.77
C ASP A 107 1.62 22.15 -7.86
N ASN A 108 1.24 22.63 -6.67
CA ASN A 108 2.17 23.07 -5.66
C ASN A 108 2.45 21.95 -4.64
N PHE A 109 3.55 21.22 -4.85
CA PHE A 109 3.97 20.10 -4.00
C PHE A 109 3.94 20.42 -2.49
N PHE A 110 4.53 21.55 -2.07
CA PHE A 110 4.58 21.87 -0.63
C PHE A 110 3.23 22.34 -0.09
N ALA A 111 2.34 22.85 -0.94
CA ALA A 111 0.99 23.20 -0.49
C ALA A 111 0.08 21.96 -0.40
N ARG A 112 0.20 21.00 -1.33
CA ARG A 112 -0.68 19.81 -1.37
C ARG A 112 -0.43 18.81 -0.25
N ILE A 113 0.74 18.84 0.39
CA ILE A 113 1.05 17.95 1.53
C ILE A 113 0.57 18.54 2.87
N GLU A 114 0.15 19.81 2.88
CA GLU A 114 -0.34 20.50 4.07
C GLU A 114 -1.85 20.32 4.20
N GLN A 115 -2.28 19.60 5.24
CA GLN A 115 -3.69 19.26 5.45
C GLN A 115 -4.61 20.49 5.52
N GLY A 116 -4.15 21.59 6.12
CA GLY A 116 -4.97 22.81 6.27
C GLY A 116 -5.41 23.43 4.94
N ASN A 117 -4.62 23.28 3.87
CA ASN A 117 -4.98 23.81 2.56
C ASN A 117 -6.14 23.02 1.93
N TRP A 118 -6.15 21.69 2.14
CA TRP A 118 -7.26 20.85 1.72
C TRP A 118 -8.52 21.12 2.52
N GLU A 119 -8.41 21.33 3.83
CA GLU A 119 -9.56 21.70 4.67
C GLU A 119 -10.21 23.01 4.21
N GLU A 120 -9.44 23.96 3.69
CA GLU A 120 -9.97 25.22 3.15
C GLU A 120 -10.77 24.99 1.86
N ILE A 121 -10.23 24.23 0.91
CA ILE A 121 -10.93 23.88 -0.34
C ILE A 121 -12.19 23.06 -0.05
N LEU A 122 -12.08 22.08 0.85
CA LEU A 122 -13.18 21.17 1.21
C LEU A 122 -14.30 21.83 2.02
N ARG A 123 -14.16 23.11 2.42
CA ARG A 123 -15.24 23.92 3.00
C ARG A 123 -16.13 24.60 1.96
N SER A 124 -15.81 24.48 0.67
CA SER A 124 -16.59 25.08 -0.40
C SER A 124 -18.04 24.60 -0.40
N ASP A 125 -18.98 25.53 -0.60
CA ASP A 125 -20.42 25.27 -0.59
C ASP A 125 -20.84 24.26 -1.68
N VAL A 126 -20.11 24.20 -2.80
CA VAL A 126 -20.42 23.32 -3.93
C VAL A 126 -20.39 21.83 -3.57
N ILE A 127 -19.60 21.45 -2.56
CA ILE A 127 -19.50 20.05 -2.09
C ILE A 127 -20.82 19.57 -1.50
N TRP A 128 -21.58 20.49 -0.88
CA TRP A 128 -22.83 20.20 -0.19
C TRP A 128 -24.05 20.39 -1.10
N ASP A 129 -23.84 20.83 -2.35
CA ASP A 129 -24.90 21.01 -3.32
C ASP A 129 -25.23 19.70 -4.02
N VAL A 130 -26.42 19.16 -3.72
CA VAL A 130 -26.94 17.91 -4.28
C VAL A 130 -27.04 17.98 -5.82
N GLN A 131 -27.20 19.16 -6.41
CA GLN A 131 -27.24 19.33 -7.86
C GLN A 131 -25.90 18.97 -8.52
N TYR A 132 -24.79 19.26 -7.83
CA TYR A 132 -23.45 19.12 -8.37
C TYR A 132 -22.70 17.89 -7.86
N ALA A 133 -23.24 17.20 -6.84
CA ALA A 133 -22.58 16.07 -6.18
C ALA A 133 -22.07 14.98 -7.15
N ALA A 134 -22.89 14.53 -8.11
CA ALA A 134 -22.49 13.49 -9.07
C ALA A 134 -21.37 13.97 -10.01
N ALA A 135 -21.54 15.16 -10.61
CA ALA A 135 -20.53 15.73 -11.50
C ALA A 135 -19.20 16.00 -10.78
N LEU A 136 -19.26 16.42 -9.52
CA LEU A 136 -18.10 16.65 -8.69
C LEU A 136 -17.38 15.34 -8.35
N GLN A 137 -18.14 14.29 -8.01
CA GLN A 137 -17.60 12.95 -7.75
C GLN A 137 -16.89 12.40 -8.99
N ASP A 138 -17.51 12.50 -10.18
CA ASP A 138 -16.93 12.06 -11.44
C ASP A 138 -15.58 12.72 -11.70
N GLN A 139 -15.53 14.05 -11.60
CA GLN A 139 -14.31 14.82 -11.85
C GLN A 139 -13.22 14.55 -10.81
N LEU A 140 -13.59 14.37 -9.54
CA LEU A 140 -12.63 14.03 -8.49
C LEU A 140 -12.03 12.63 -8.67
N ILE A 141 -12.86 11.62 -8.95
CA ILE A 141 -12.37 10.26 -9.17
C ILE A 141 -11.45 10.23 -10.40
N GLU A 142 -11.84 10.87 -11.50
CA GLU A 142 -10.99 10.99 -12.68
C GLU A 142 -9.68 11.72 -12.35
N PHE A 143 -9.74 12.83 -11.63
CA PHE A 143 -8.56 13.58 -11.22
C PHE A 143 -7.60 12.72 -10.39
N PHE A 144 -8.11 12.01 -9.39
CA PHE A 144 -7.33 11.15 -8.49
C PHE A 144 -6.69 9.95 -9.19
N LEU A 145 -7.22 9.48 -10.32
CA LEU A 145 -6.57 8.42 -11.10
C LEU A 145 -5.22 8.85 -11.69
N TYR A 146 -5.05 10.14 -11.97
CA TYR A 146 -3.83 10.69 -12.57
C TYR A 146 -3.00 11.50 -11.57
N HIS A 147 -3.61 11.95 -10.47
CA HIS A 147 -3.00 12.83 -9.47
C HIS A 147 -3.21 12.26 -8.07
N TYR A 148 -2.41 11.27 -7.67
CA TYR A 148 -2.63 10.50 -6.42
C TYR A 148 -1.51 10.59 -5.38
N HIS A 149 -0.40 11.28 -5.68
CA HIS A 149 0.73 11.42 -4.76
C HIS A 149 0.46 12.41 -3.62
N PHE A 150 -0.32 11.96 -2.63
CA PHE A 150 -0.62 12.65 -1.38
C PHE A 150 -0.25 11.83 -0.14
N PRO A 151 0.02 12.48 1.01
CA PRO A 151 0.07 11.82 2.32
C PRO A 151 -1.24 11.13 2.66
N HIS A 152 -1.19 10.08 3.49
CA HIS A 152 -2.39 9.35 3.90
C HIS A 152 -3.41 10.24 4.62
N SER A 153 -2.95 11.22 5.42
CA SER A 153 -3.83 12.17 6.11
C SER A 153 -4.73 12.98 5.17
N ILE A 154 -4.27 13.26 3.94
CA ILE A 154 -5.06 13.96 2.92
C ILE A 154 -6.12 13.02 2.34
N TRP A 155 -5.75 11.76 2.08
CA TRP A 155 -6.70 10.76 1.63
C TRP A 155 -7.78 10.46 2.67
N GLU A 156 -7.42 10.36 3.95
CA GLU A 156 -8.38 10.22 5.04
C GLU A 156 -9.34 11.42 5.10
N LEU A 157 -8.84 12.64 4.93
CA LEU A 157 -9.66 13.85 4.92
C LEU A 157 -10.64 13.86 3.74
N ILE A 158 -10.17 13.50 2.54
CA ILE A 158 -11.01 13.38 1.35
C ILE A 158 -12.10 12.32 1.58
N ASP A 159 -11.74 11.15 2.10
CA ASP A 159 -12.71 10.07 2.36
C ASP A 159 -13.70 10.43 3.46
N GLN A 160 -13.32 11.23 4.46
CA GLN A 160 -14.25 11.76 5.46
C GLN A 160 -15.34 12.65 4.83
N VAL A 161 -15.02 13.38 3.78
CA VAL A 161 -15.96 14.29 3.09
C VAL A 161 -16.83 13.52 2.08
N PHE A 162 -16.21 12.73 1.22
CA PHE A 162 -16.91 12.07 0.10
C PHE A 162 -17.36 10.64 0.39
N ARG A 163 -16.85 10.01 1.45
CA ARG A 163 -17.22 8.67 1.94
C ARG A 163 -17.11 7.59 0.85
N PHE A 164 -16.04 7.64 0.06
CA PHE A 164 -15.76 6.68 -1.01
C PHE A 164 -15.67 5.24 -0.47
N SER A 165 -15.02 5.06 0.69
CA SER A 165 -14.89 3.77 1.36
C SER A 165 -16.24 3.14 1.72
N GLU A 166 -17.21 3.96 2.14
CA GLU A 166 -18.53 3.49 2.55
C GLU A 166 -19.43 3.18 1.35
N GLN A 167 -19.22 3.85 0.22
CA GLN A 167 -20.02 3.73 -0.99
C GLN A 167 -19.41 2.77 -2.02
N ARG A 168 -18.42 1.95 -1.64
CA ARG A 168 -17.67 1.04 -2.53
C ARG A 168 -18.55 0.31 -3.54
N ASN A 169 -19.63 -0.32 -3.10
CA ASN A 169 -20.46 -1.16 -3.99
C ASN A 169 -21.13 -0.35 -5.10
N ASP A 170 -21.56 0.87 -4.81
CA ASP A 170 -22.22 1.74 -5.77
C ASP A 170 -21.18 2.28 -6.77
N LEU A 171 -20.03 2.74 -6.26
CA LEU A 171 -18.92 3.23 -7.08
C LEU A 171 -18.33 2.15 -7.99
N VAL A 172 -18.25 0.90 -7.54
CA VAL A 172 -17.76 -0.22 -8.37
C VAL A 172 -18.67 -0.44 -9.59
N ASN A 173 -19.98 -0.26 -9.45
CA ASN A 173 -20.91 -0.42 -10.57
C ASN A 173 -20.74 0.68 -11.62
N GLU A 174 -20.30 1.86 -11.19
CA GLU A 174 -20.18 3.06 -12.03
C GLU A 174 -18.79 3.18 -12.69
N TYR A 175 -17.72 3.04 -11.91
CA TYR A 175 -16.34 3.27 -12.35
C TYR A 175 -15.51 1.99 -12.54
N GLY A 176 -16.04 0.84 -12.13
CA GLY A 176 -15.41 -0.47 -12.24
C GLY A 176 -14.51 -0.85 -11.05
N GLU A 177 -14.32 -2.16 -10.87
CA GLU A 177 -13.60 -2.73 -9.72
C GLU A 177 -12.16 -2.21 -9.59
N ASN A 178 -11.40 -2.17 -10.70
CA ASN A 178 -9.99 -1.78 -10.67
C ASN A 178 -9.79 -0.32 -10.23
N THR A 179 -10.65 0.58 -10.70
CA THR A 179 -10.61 2.01 -10.39
C THR A 179 -10.85 2.25 -8.91
N ILE A 180 -11.91 1.63 -8.37
CA ILE A 180 -12.26 1.79 -6.96
C ILE A 180 -11.28 1.06 -6.06
N GLN A 181 -10.78 -0.11 -6.46
CA GLN A 181 -9.72 -0.79 -5.72
C GLN A 181 -8.46 0.08 -5.63
N PHE A 182 -8.03 0.70 -6.73
CA PHE A 182 -6.91 1.64 -6.73
C PHE A 182 -7.15 2.80 -5.76
N LEU A 183 -8.32 3.45 -5.84
CA LEU A 183 -8.66 4.57 -4.95
C LEU A 183 -8.65 4.16 -3.47
N LEU A 184 -9.26 3.02 -3.15
CA LEU A 184 -9.34 2.52 -1.77
C LEU A 184 -7.98 2.09 -1.20
N GLU A 185 -7.07 1.57 -2.02
CA GLU A 185 -5.68 1.28 -1.60
C GLU A 185 -4.91 2.55 -1.23
N ARG A 186 -5.22 3.68 -1.87
CA ARG A 186 -4.65 4.98 -1.49
C ARG A 186 -5.28 5.49 -0.20
N ILE A 187 -6.61 5.36 -0.08
CA ILE A 187 -7.34 5.76 1.12
C ILE A 187 -6.93 4.94 2.34
N SER A 188 -6.67 3.65 2.21
CA SER A 188 -6.27 2.80 3.35
C SER A 188 -4.86 3.06 3.87
N GLY A 189 -4.03 3.80 3.13
CA GLY A 189 -2.64 4.07 3.49
C GLY A 189 -1.68 2.90 3.25
N GLU A 190 -2.14 1.79 2.65
CA GLU A 190 -1.30 0.61 2.38
C GLU A 190 -0.08 0.90 1.49
N LYS A 191 -0.16 1.98 0.69
CA LYS A 191 0.88 2.44 -0.24
C LYS A 191 1.51 3.76 0.19
N GLU A 192 1.46 4.11 1.47
CA GLU A 192 1.98 5.39 1.93
C GLU A 192 3.50 5.52 1.74
N MET A 193 3.92 6.67 1.22
CA MET A 193 5.31 7.07 1.09
C MET A 193 5.58 8.29 1.97
N ARG A 194 6.84 8.49 2.38
CA ARG A 194 7.23 9.73 3.08
C ARG A 194 7.30 10.92 2.13
N TYR A 195 6.68 12.02 2.56
CA TYR A 195 6.59 13.32 1.87
C TYR A 195 7.37 14.44 2.58
N ASP A 196 7.70 14.26 3.85
CA ASP A 196 8.33 15.25 4.73
C ASP A 196 9.85 15.39 4.54
N ILE A 197 10.44 14.51 3.73
CA ILE A 197 11.89 14.44 3.50
C ILE A 197 12.43 15.53 2.55
N PHE A 198 11.58 16.25 1.84
CA PHE A 198 12.00 17.19 0.80
C PHE A 198 12.22 18.59 1.36
N GLU A 199 13.36 19.18 1.02
CA GLU A 199 13.66 20.58 1.35
C GLU A 199 12.84 21.53 0.45
N LYS A 200 12.32 22.63 1.01
CA LYS A 200 11.49 23.61 0.26
C LYS A 200 12.17 24.24 -0.95
N THR A 201 13.48 24.13 -1.04
CA THR A 201 14.31 24.63 -2.16
C THR A 201 14.57 23.58 -3.24
N ALA A 202 14.06 22.36 -3.09
CA ALA A 202 14.24 21.31 -4.06
C ALA A 202 13.50 21.66 -5.36
N ASP A 203 14.25 21.76 -6.46
CA ASP A 203 13.73 21.84 -7.82
C ASP A 203 13.69 20.42 -8.39
N LEU A 204 12.55 19.75 -8.17
CA LEU A 204 12.35 18.33 -8.46
C LEU A 204 11.03 18.15 -9.21
N ASP A 205 11.06 17.30 -10.24
CA ASP A 205 9.83 16.72 -10.79
C ASP A 205 9.32 15.65 -9.81
N PHE A 206 8.47 16.07 -8.88
CA PHE A 206 7.95 15.22 -7.81
C PHE A 206 7.12 14.07 -8.37
N GLU A 207 6.29 14.31 -9.39
CA GLU A 207 5.47 13.26 -10.01
C GLU A 207 6.34 12.16 -10.60
N LEU A 208 7.35 12.54 -11.38
CA LEU A 208 8.29 11.58 -11.93
C LEU A 208 9.07 10.86 -10.83
N TYR A 209 9.47 11.57 -9.78
CA TYR A 209 10.23 10.97 -8.68
C TYR A 209 9.42 9.93 -7.91
N PHE A 210 8.18 10.25 -7.52
CA PHE A 210 7.30 9.31 -6.84
C PHE A 210 6.93 8.13 -7.73
N TYR A 211 6.65 8.38 -9.01
CA TYR A 211 6.40 7.31 -9.97
C TYR A 211 7.56 6.31 -10.00
N ILE A 212 8.81 6.78 -10.14
CA ILE A 212 10.00 5.91 -10.16
C ILE A 212 10.13 5.14 -8.82
N ARG A 213 9.85 5.79 -7.68
CA ARG A 213 9.89 5.13 -6.36
C ARG A 213 8.86 4.00 -6.24
N GLU A 214 7.63 4.23 -6.67
CA GLU A 214 6.57 3.20 -6.64
C GLU A 214 6.92 2.02 -7.56
N GLU A 215 7.45 2.29 -8.75
CA GLU A 215 7.92 1.26 -9.68
C GLU A 215 9.01 0.38 -9.06
N ILE A 216 10.03 1.01 -8.45
CA ILE A 216 11.11 0.30 -7.73
C ILE A 216 10.51 -0.55 -6.61
N GLN A 217 9.63 0.02 -5.79
CA GLN A 217 9.01 -0.69 -4.67
C GLN A 217 8.21 -1.90 -5.16
N ARG A 218 7.40 -1.73 -6.20
CA ARG A 218 6.58 -2.80 -6.77
C ARG A 218 7.46 -3.92 -7.33
N LYS A 219 8.48 -3.60 -8.12
CA LYS A 219 9.43 -4.58 -8.67
C LYS A 219 10.16 -5.33 -7.56
N LEU A 220 10.61 -4.63 -6.53
CA LEU A 220 11.15 -5.27 -5.34
C LEU A 220 10.08 -6.17 -4.70
N ILE A 221 8.86 -5.75 -4.42
CA ILE A 221 7.84 -6.64 -3.84
C ILE A 221 7.60 -7.89 -4.71
N ALA A 222 7.54 -7.74 -6.03
CA ALA A 222 7.39 -8.83 -7.00
C ALA A 222 8.65 -9.70 -7.17
N ASN A 223 9.79 -9.27 -6.62
CA ASN A 223 11.10 -9.87 -6.81
C ASN A 223 11.56 -9.90 -8.29
N GLU A 224 11.11 -8.91 -9.06
CA GLU A 224 11.60 -8.57 -10.39
C GLU A 224 12.82 -7.66 -10.18
N LEU A 225 14.02 -8.15 -10.49
CA LEU A 225 15.27 -7.44 -10.20
C LEU A 225 15.89 -6.80 -11.44
N GLU A 226 15.32 -7.11 -12.60
CA GLU A 226 15.61 -6.50 -13.88
C GLU A 226 15.37 -4.99 -13.82
N ASP A 227 16.33 -4.21 -14.32
CA ASP A 227 16.29 -2.74 -14.43
C ASP A 227 16.16 -1.95 -13.11
N VAL A 228 15.90 -2.61 -11.97
CA VAL A 228 15.80 -1.96 -10.64
C VAL A 228 17.05 -1.15 -10.32
N LYS A 229 18.22 -1.63 -10.72
CA LYS A 229 19.46 -0.87 -10.55
C LYS A 229 19.44 0.45 -11.34
N GLU A 230 18.98 0.42 -12.59
CA GLU A 230 18.96 1.61 -13.44
C GLU A 230 17.93 2.62 -12.93
N GLU A 231 16.78 2.14 -12.46
CA GLU A 231 15.77 2.99 -11.83
C GLU A 231 16.24 3.59 -10.51
N LEU A 232 16.93 2.81 -9.66
CA LEU A 232 17.59 3.33 -8.47
C LEU A 232 18.60 4.42 -8.82
N ASP A 233 19.47 4.17 -9.81
CA ASP A 233 20.48 5.15 -10.25
C ASP A 233 19.80 6.43 -10.77
N ARG A 234 18.69 6.31 -11.50
CA ARG A 234 17.88 7.44 -11.97
C ARG A 234 17.24 8.21 -10.81
N ALA A 235 16.66 7.52 -9.83
CA ALA A 235 16.07 8.14 -8.65
C ALA A 235 17.12 8.88 -7.81
N PHE A 236 18.30 8.28 -7.59
CA PHE A 236 19.41 8.93 -6.88
C PHE A 236 20.00 10.12 -7.65
N ALA A 237 19.94 10.13 -8.98
CA ALA A 237 20.32 11.29 -9.77
C ALA A 237 19.36 12.48 -9.57
N MET A 238 18.09 12.20 -9.23
CA MET A 238 17.08 13.22 -8.94
C MET A 238 17.15 13.69 -7.49
N TYR A 239 17.21 12.77 -6.53
CA TYR A 239 17.25 13.10 -5.11
C TYR A 239 18.03 12.05 -4.30
N GLN A 240 19.07 12.48 -3.58
CA GLN A 240 20.00 11.57 -2.88
C GLN A 240 19.66 11.33 -1.41
N ARG A 241 18.87 12.23 -0.80
CA ARG A 241 18.63 12.26 0.65
C ARG A 241 17.28 11.64 1.00
N ASP A 242 17.00 10.48 0.41
CA ASP A 242 15.78 9.70 0.66
C ASP A 242 16.13 8.40 1.40
N PRO A 243 15.82 8.30 2.71
CA PRO A 243 16.06 7.09 3.47
C PRO A 243 15.30 5.88 2.95
N GLU A 244 14.11 6.07 2.35
CA GLU A 244 13.31 4.97 1.83
C GLU A 244 13.89 4.46 0.51
N LEU A 245 14.39 5.35 -0.35
CA LEU A 245 15.14 4.95 -1.55
C LEU A 245 16.43 4.21 -1.18
N LEU A 246 17.14 4.65 -0.13
CA LEU A 246 18.29 3.93 0.42
C LEU A 246 17.90 2.56 0.97
N ARG A 247 16.73 2.43 1.60
CA ARG A 247 16.18 1.15 2.08
C ARG A 247 15.90 0.20 0.92
N MET A 248 15.24 0.70 -0.14
CA MET A 248 15.02 -0.05 -1.38
C MET A 248 16.34 -0.50 -2.02
N GLN A 249 17.36 0.37 -2.06
CA GLN A 249 18.70 0.02 -2.53
C GLN A 249 19.35 -1.09 -1.68
N GLY A 250 19.23 -0.99 -0.35
CA GLY A 250 19.72 -2.02 0.58
C GLY A 250 19.03 -3.37 0.34
N ILE A 251 17.71 -3.37 0.19
CA ILE A 251 16.90 -4.56 -0.11
C ILE A 251 17.29 -5.16 -1.46
N TYR A 252 17.46 -4.33 -2.50
CA TYR A 252 17.94 -4.78 -3.81
C TYR A 252 19.28 -5.52 -3.69
N TYR A 253 20.25 -4.92 -2.98
CA TYR A 253 21.57 -5.53 -2.79
C TYR A 253 21.52 -6.83 -1.98
N LEU A 254 20.63 -6.93 -0.98
CA LEU A 254 20.39 -8.18 -0.26
C LEU A 254 19.89 -9.30 -1.17
N ARG A 255 19.00 -8.99 -2.12
CA ARG A 255 18.40 -9.98 -3.03
C ARG A 255 19.38 -10.51 -4.07
N ILE A 256 20.35 -9.70 -4.47
CA ILE A 256 21.45 -10.13 -5.34
C ILE A 256 22.68 -10.64 -4.54
N ASP A 257 22.52 -10.92 -3.25
CA ASP A 257 23.53 -11.40 -2.30
C ASP A 257 24.78 -10.51 -2.16
N ASN A 258 24.68 -9.22 -2.47
CA ASN A 258 25.74 -8.24 -2.28
C ASN A 258 25.63 -7.59 -0.89
N LYS A 259 26.10 -8.31 0.13
CA LYS A 259 25.98 -7.91 1.55
C LYS A 259 26.74 -6.63 1.86
N GLU A 260 27.88 -6.39 1.22
CA GLU A 260 28.72 -5.21 1.46
C GLU A 260 28.02 -3.92 1.01
N LYS A 261 27.42 -3.91 -0.19
CA LYS A 261 26.67 -2.74 -0.66
C LYS A 261 25.36 -2.55 0.11
N ALA A 262 24.69 -3.64 0.49
CA ALA A 262 23.54 -3.55 1.37
C ALA A 262 23.91 -2.90 2.71
N LEU A 263 25.02 -3.32 3.32
CA LEU A 263 25.53 -2.74 4.56
C LEU A 263 25.77 -1.23 4.43
N GLN A 264 26.34 -0.80 3.31
CA GLN A 264 26.58 0.62 3.02
C GLN A 264 25.26 1.39 2.90
N ALA A 265 24.27 0.87 2.18
CA ALA A 265 22.97 1.52 2.02
C ALA A 265 22.27 1.74 3.36
N PHE A 266 22.20 0.72 4.22
CA PHE A 266 21.62 0.87 5.57
C PHE A 266 22.47 1.76 6.49
N SER A 267 23.80 1.78 6.31
CA SER A 267 24.66 2.73 7.05
C SER A 267 24.41 4.17 6.63
N ASN A 268 24.10 4.44 5.36
CA ASN A 268 23.78 5.77 4.86
C ASN A 268 22.45 6.28 5.43
N ILE A 269 21.46 5.41 5.64
CA ILE A 269 20.21 5.79 6.33
C ILE A 269 20.52 6.36 7.71
N LEU A 270 21.43 5.72 8.45
CA LEU A 270 21.82 6.11 9.80
C LEU A 270 22.65 7.41 9.86
N LEU A 271 23.10 7.93 8.71
CA LEU A 271 23.65 9.29 8.60
C LEU A 271 22.56 10.36 8.52
N ILE A 272 21.36 9.99 8.07
CA ILE A 272 20.19 10.87 7.96
C ILE A 272 19.39 10.81 9.26
N ASP A 273 19.03 9.59 9.69
CA ASP A 273 18.33 9.32 10.92
C ASP A 273 19.07 8.24 11.72
N LYS A 274 19.80 8.67 12.74
CA LYS A 274 20.61 7.80 13.60
C LYS A 274 19.80 6.76 14.39
N ASP A 275 18.50 7.00 14.59
CA ASP A 275 17.64 6.17 15.44
C ASP A 275 16.64 5.33 14.60
N ASP A 276 16.79 5.27 13.26
CA ASP A 276 15.91 4.50 12.36
C ASP A 276 15.94 3.00 12.74
N PRO A 277 14.82 2.45 13.26
CA PRO A 277 14.81 1.12 13.85
C PRO A 277 15.09 0.03 12.81
N ASP A 278 14.51 0.18 11.62
CA ASP A 278 14.68 -0.75 10.52
C ASP A 278 16.13 -0.77 10.03
N ALA A 279 16.77 0.40 9.85
CA ALA A 279 18.15 0.48 9.38
C ALA A 279 19.13 -0.13 10.38
N LEU A 280 18.95 0.11 11.69
CA LEU A 280 19.73 -0.54 12.74
C LEU A 280 19.55 -2.06 12.69
N LEU A 281 18.32 -2.53 12.57
CA LEU A 281 18.01 -3.97 12.54
C LEU A 281 18.55 -4.66 11.28
N TYR A 282 18.37 -4.07 10.10
CA TYR A 282 18.92 -4.60 8.85
C TYR A 282 20.45 -4.61 8.86
N ARG A 283 21.09 -3.54 9.36
CA ARG A 283 22.55 -3.47 9.47
C ARG A 283 23.07 -4.55 10.43
N ALA A 284 22.45 -4.74 11.59
CA ALA A 284 22.78 -5.80 12.53
C ALA A 284 22.62 -7.21 11.91
N ARG A 285 21.54 -7.45 11.15
CA ARG A 285 21.33 -8.71 10.42
C ARG A 285 22.43 -8.98 9.40
N ILE A 286 22.86 -7.96 8.66
CA ILE A 286 23.93 -8.08 7.67
C ILE A 286 25.28 -8.33 8.35
N GLN A 287 25.61 -7.56 9.38
CA GLN A 287 26.83 -7.72 10.17
C GLN A 287 26.91 -9.11 10.80
N HIS A 288 25.81 -9.63 11.35
CA HIS A 288 25.73 -11.00 11.83
C HIS A 288 26.10 -12.02 10.74
N ASN A 289 25.58 -11.84 9.52
CA ASN A 289 25.89 -12.73 8.39
C ASN A 289 27.34 -12.61 7.92
N LEU A 290 27.97 -11.45 8.09
CA LEU A 290 29.38 -11.19 7.83
C LEU A 290 30.31 -11.63 8.99
N GLY A 291 29.77 -12.15 10.09
CA GLY A 291 30.52 -12.55 11.28
C GLY A 291 30.96 -11.41 12.20
N GLN A 292 30.45 -10.18 11.97
CA GLN A 292 30.75 -8.97 12.72
C GLN A 292 29.83 -8.86 13.95
N PHE A 293 29.86 -9.86 14.84
CA PHE A 293 28.88 -10.00 15.91
C PHE A 293 28.88 -8.84 16.91
N HIS A 294 30.05 -8.30 17.27
CA HIS A 294 30.13 -7.20 18.23
C HIS A 294 29.54 -5.88 17.71
N ASP A 295 29.66 -5.60 16.41
CA ASP A 295 29.05 -4.40 15.83
C ASP A 295 27.53 -4.57 15.69
N ALA A 296 27.07 -5.77 15.34
CA ALA A 296 25.64 -6.09 15.36
C ALA A 296 25.03 -5.96 16.75
N ILE A 297 25.75 -6.35 17.80
CA ILE A 297 25.33 -6.17 19.19
C ILE A 297 25.17 -4.68 19.52
N LYS A 298 26.13 -3.82 19.14
CA LYS A 298 26.03 -2.37 19.39
C LYS A 298 24.80 -1.76 18.72
N ASP A 299 24.51 -2.16 17.48
CA ASP A 299 23.33 -1.68 16.76
C ASP A 299 22.03 -2.12 17.44
N CYS A 300 21.98 -3.37 17.91
CA CYS A 300 20.83 -3.86 18.68
C CYS A 300 20.70 -3.16 20.05
N GLU A 301 21.82 -2.91 20.75
CA GLU A 301 21.83 -2.15 22.00
C GLU A 301 21.32 -0.72 21.79
N HIS A 302 21.73 -0.07 20.69
CA HIS A 302 21.25 1.25 20.34
C HIS A 302 19.73 1.23 20.09
N LEU A 303 19.26 0.30 19.26
CA LEU A 303 17.84 0.12 18.97
C LEU A 303 17.02 -0.12 20.25
N LEU A 304 17.50 -1.00 21.14
CA LEU A 304 16.83 -1.31 22.40
C LEU A 304 16.90 -0.17 23.43
N SER A 305 17.84 0.77 23.30
CA SER A 305 17.88 1.96 24.16
C SER A 305 16.75 2.95 23.85
N VAL A 306 16.29 2.99 22.58
CA VAL A 306 15.18 3.84 22.12
C VAL A 306 13.86 3.08 22.18
N TYR A 307 13.87 1.80 21.83
CA TYR A 307 12.71 0.91 21.78
C TYR A 307 12.95 -0.35 22.65
N PRO A 308 12.79 -0.26 23.99
CA PRO A 308 13.15 -1.34 24.91
C PRO A 308 12.41 -2.65 24.73
N GLU A 309 11.26 -2.65 24.05
CA GLU A 309 10.41 -3.83 23.84
C GLU A 309 10.47 -4.34 22.39
N HIS A 310 11.48 -3.93 21.61
CA HIS A 310 11.62 -4.33 20.22
C HIS A 310 12.06 -5.79 20.09
N MET A 311 11.10 -6.70 19.91
CA MET A 311 11.33 -8.16 19.92
C MET A 311 12.34 -8.64 18.87
N ASP A 312 12.30 -8.12 17.64
CA ASP A 312 13.28 -8.48 16.61
C ASP A 312 14.72 -8.08 16.99
N ALA A 313 14.90 -6.93 17.66
CA ALA A 313 16.21 -6.47 18.10
C ALA A 313 16.74 -7.35 19.24
N MET A 314 15.89 -7.72 20.21
CA MET A 314 16.23 -8.69 21.25
C MET A 314 16.62 -10.05 20.66
N PHE A 315 15.87 -10.51 19.68
CA PHE A 315 16.15 -11.76 18.96
C PHE A 315 17.52 -11.71 18.26
N MET A 316 17.75 -10.64 17.49
CA MET A 316 19.00 -10.45 16.77
C MET A 316 20.21 -10.30 17.70
N MET A 317 20.06 -9.54 18.79
CA MET A 317 21.09 -9.41 19.82
C MET A 317 21.43 -10.76 20.45
N THR A 318 20.41 -11.56 20.78
CA THR A 318 20.61 -12.91 21.36
C THR A 318 21.41 -13.81 20.43
N LYS A 319 21.07 -13.84 19.13
CA LYS A 319 21.83 -14.60 18.12
C LYS A 319 23.28 -14.15 18.02
N CYS A 320 23.52 -12.84 18.04
CA CYS A 320 24.88 -12.30 17.98
C CYS A 320 25.68 -12.62 19.25
N LEU A 321 25.08 -12.51 20.43
CA LEU A 321 25.71 -12.86 21.71
C LEU A 321 26.06 -14.35 21.77
N GLU A 322 25.19 -15.24 21.28
CA GLU A 322 25.47 -16.68 21.19
C GLU A 322 26.71 -16.95 20.31
N LYS A 323 26.78 -16.32 19.13
CA LYS A 323 27.92 -16.44 18.22
C LYS A 323 29.20 -15.81 18.74
N ALA A 324 29.09 -14.74 19.54
CA ALA A 324 30.21 -14.12 20.24
C ALA A 324 30.69 -14.92 21.47
N GLY A 325 29.93 -15.94 21.92
CA GLY A 325 30.23 -16.74 23.11
C GLY A 325 29.78 -16.11 24.44
N GLU A 326 29.04 -15.00 24.40
CA GLU A 326 28.53 -14.29 25.57
C GLU A 326 27.19 -14.88 26.06
N ILE A 327 27.19 -16.18 26.36
CA ILE A 327 25.98 -16.97 26.64
C ILE A 327 25.17 -16.44 27.82
N GLU A 328 25.84 -15.94 28.87
CA GLU A 328 25.18 -15.41 30.07
C GLU A 328 24.34 -14.16 29.79
N LYS A 329 24.85 -13.26 28.93
CA LYS A 329 24.10 -12.08 28.50
C LYS A 329 22.92 -12.46 27.59
N ALA A 330 23.15 -13.41 26.69
CA ALA A 330 22.08 -13.95 25.84
C ALA A 330 20.93 -14.53 26.68
N GLU A 331 21.25 -15.29 27.73
CA GLU A 331 20.25 -15.85 28.65
C GLU A 331 19.42 -14.76 29.33
N LYS A 332 20.06 -13.65 29.74
CA LYS A 332 19.35 -12.53 30.35
C LYS A 332 18.35 -11.88 29.37
N ILE A 333 18.80 -11.53 28.16
CA ILE A 333 17.92 -10.92 27.14
C ILE A 333 16.73 -11.81 26.83
N VAL A 334 16.97 -13.12 26.76
CA VAL A 334 15.94 -14.13 26.55
C VAL A 334 14.91 -14.19 27.69
N GLN A 335 15.37 -14.09 28.94
CA GLN A 335 14.47 -14.04 30.09
C GLN A 335 13.63 -12.75 30.10
N ASP A 336 14.25 -11.62 29.78
CA ASP A 336 13.58 -10.31 29.71
C ASP A 336 12.50 -10.32 28.61
N ALA A 337 12.84 -10.78 27.40
CA ALA A 337 11.91 -10.92 26.28
C ALA A 337 10.73 -11.86 26.60
N PHE A 338 10.96 -12.96 27.34
CA PHE A 338 9.90 -13.87 27.78
C PHE A 338 8.90 -13.23 28.75
N GLN A 339 9.31 -12.19 29.50
CA GLN A 339 8.37 -11.45 30.36
C GLN A 339 7.52 -10.45 29.56
N ILE A 340 8.04 -9.92 28.44
CA ILE A 340 7.37 -8.94 27.59
C ILE A 340 6.29 -9.62 26.74
N ASP A 341 6.67 -10.58 25.90
CA ASP A 341 5.73 -11.32 25.06
C ASP A 341 5.96 -12.84 25.15
N ARG A 342 5.05 -13.48 25.89
CA ARG A 342 5.06 -14.94 26.10
C ARG A 342 4.56 -15.74 24.91
N ASN A 343 3.95 -15.10 23.91
CA ASN A 343 3.28 -15.76 22.79
C ASN A 343 3.96 -15.49 21.44
N HIS A 344 5.04 -14.72 21.41
CA HIS A 344 5.78 -14.45 20.19
C HIS A 344 6.39 -15.75 19.62
N VAL A 345 5.74 -16.32 18.60
CA VAL A 345 5.97 -17.70 18.13
C VAL A 345 7.43 -17.93 17.71
N GLU A 346 8.01 -16.96 17.01
CA GLU A 346 9.38 -17.05 16.48
C GLU A 346 10.41 -17.04 17.61
N PHE A 347 10.25 -16.11 18.56
CA PHE A 347 11.11 -15.99 19.73
C PHE A 347 10.98 -17.20 20.67
N LEU A 348 9.77 -17.74 20.86
CA LEU A 348 9.53 -18.93 21.68
C LEU A 348 10.23 -20.18 21.13
N SER A 349 10.20 -20.37 19.81
CA SER A 349 10.86 -21.52 19.18
C SER A 349 12.37 -21.51 19.44
N TYR A 350 12.97 -20.32 19.31
CA TYR A 350 14.39 -20.10 19.55
C TYR A 350 14.74 -20.12 21.04
N PHE A 351 13.88 -19.58 21.90
CA PHE A 351 14.03 -19.67 23.35
C PHE A 351 14.16 -21.12 23.82
N ASN A 352 13.26 -21.99 23.36
CA ASN A 352 13.27 -23.40 23.75
C ASN A 352 14.51 -24.12 23.25
N SER A 353 15.02 -23.78 22.05
CA SER A 353 16.25 -24.37 21.53
C SER A 353 17.49 -23.86 22.25
N PHE A 354 17.56 -22.56 22.56
CA PHE A 354 18.64 -21.93 23.34
C PHE A 354 18.73 -22.54 24.75
N LEU A 355 17.60 -22.69 25.45
CA LEU A 355 17.56 -23.36 26.76
C LEU A 355 17.98 -24.83 26.69
N ALA A 356 17.53 -25.55 25.66
CA ALA A 356 17.93 -26.94 25.45
C ALA A 356 19.45 -27.08 25.21
N GLN A 357 20.06 -26.17 24.45
CA GLN A 357 21.51 -26.17 24.19
C GLN A 357 22.36 -25.75 25.39
N SER A 358 21.88 -24.78 26.18
CA SER A 358 22.51 -24.35 27.44
C SER A 358 22.35 -25.36 28.59
N GLY A 359 21.70 -26.51 28.35
CA GLY A 359 21.56 -27.60 29.32
C GLY A 359 20.52 -27.36 30.42
N LYS A 360 19.77 -26.26 30.36
CA LYS A 360 18.70 -25.91 31.31
C LYS A 360 17.34 -26.25 30.67
N LYS A 361 16.60 -27.22 31.21
CA LYS A 361 15.24 -27.52 30.70
C LYS A 361 14.35 -26.27 30.83
N PRO A 362 13.52 -25.95 29.83
CA PRO A 362 12.54 -24.88 29.97
C PRO A 362 11.69 -25.15 31.20
N ASN A 363 11.45 -24.10 31.99
CA ASN A 363 10.56 -24.14 33.14
C ASN A 363 9.15 -24.37 32.60
N LYS A 364 8.79 -25.62 32.30
CA LYS A 364 7.41 -25.98 31.96
C LYS A 364 6.57 -25.45 33.11
N PRO A 365 5.54 -24.61 32.88
CA PRO A 365 4.64 -24.24 33.95
C PRO A 365 4.18 -25.54 34.58
N GLY A 366 4.57 -25.77 35.83
CA GLY A 366 4.33 -27.02 36.51
C GLY A 366 2.84 -27.27 36.41
N VAL A 367 2.44 -28.29 35.64
CA VAL A 367 1.05 -28.70 35.57
C VAL A 367 0.70 -29.13 36.99
N THR A 368 0.11 -28.20 37.74
CA THR A 368 -0.23 -28.41 39.13
C THR A 368 -1.33 -29.45 39.16
N MET A 369 -1.30 -30.35 40.15
CA MET A 369 -2.36 -31.35 40.31
C MET A 369 -3.74 -30.68 40.36
N ALA A 370 -3.84 -29.43 40.82
CA ALA A 370 -5.05 -28.61 40.75
C ALA A 370 -5.57 -28.36 39.32
N TYR A 371 -4.69 -28.10 38.34
CA TYR A 371 -5.10 -27.90 36.93
C TYR A 371 -5.63 -29.19 36.30
N VAL A 372 -4.97 -30.32 36.57
CA VAL A 372 -5.41 -31.65 36.11
C VAL A 372 -6.71 -32.06 36.79
N PHE A 373 -6.82 -31.86 38.10
CA PHE A 373 -8.06 -32.09 38.84
C PHE A 373 -9.19 -31.17 38.38
N GLY A 374 -8.91 -29.92 38.02
CA GLY A 374 -9.89 -29.00 37.43
C GLY A 374 -10.44 -29.52 36.11
N TRP A 375 -9.58 -30.04 35.23
CA TRP A 375 -10.01 -30.72 34.01
C TRP A 375 -10.84 -31.97 34.32
N ILE A 376 -10.34 -32.87 35.17
CA ILE A 376 -11.06 -34.10 35.57
C ILE A 376 -12.43 -33.76 36.17
N LEU A 377 -12.53 -32.74 37.01
CA LEU A 377 -13.76 -32.32 37.69
C LEU A 377 -14.74 -31.65 36.71
N MET A 378 -14.24 -30.86 35.77
CA MET A 378 -15.05 -30.28 34.69
C MET A 378 -15.63 -31.36 33.77
N TYR A 379 -14.80 -32.29 33.28
CA TYR A 379 -15.24 -33.35 32.38
C TYR A 379 -16.14 -34.38 33.10
N SER A 380 -15.86 -34.72 34.36
CA SER A 380 -16.74 -35.57 35.17
C SER A 380 -18.07 -34.88 35.50
N GLY A 381 -18.06 -33.57 35.76
CA GLY A 381 -19.28 -32.77 35.94
C GLY A 381 -20.13 -32.69 34.67
N MET A 382 -19.50 -32.52 33.50
CA MET A 382 -20.18 -32.64 32.20
C MET A 382 -20.80 -34.02 32.00
N PHE A 383 -20.10 -35.08 32.42
CA PHE A 383 -20.59 -36.46 32.32
C PHE A 383 -21.78 -36.71 33.27
N LEU A 384 -21.70 -36.26 34.53
CA LEU A 384 -22.78 -36.38 35.53
C LEU A 384 -24.01 -35.52 35.19
N ARG A 385 -23.85 -34.34 34.59
CA ARG A 385 -24.99 -33.53 34.14
C ARG A 385 -25.78 -34.23 33.03
N ARG A 386 -25.17 -35.20 32.35
CA ARG A 386 -25.72 -35.92 31.20
C ARG A 386 -26.14 -37.36 31.50
N THR A 387 -25.86 -37.90 32.70
CA THR A 387 -26.26 -39.27 33.09
C THR A 387 -27.77 -39.48 33.09
N TRP A 388 -28.58 -38.45 33.35
CA TRP A 388 -30.05 -38.58 33.30
C TRP A 388 -30.57 -38.88 31.89
N VAL A 389 -29.88 -38.42 30.83
CA VAL A 389 -30.22 -38.75 29.43
C VAL A 389 -30.01 -40.25 29.18
N TYR A 390 -28.93 -40.82 29.70
CA TYR A 390 -28.66 -42.25 29.58
C TYR A 390 -29.66 -43.11 30.40
N ILE A 391 -30.12 -42.63 31.55
CA ILE A 391 -31.18 -43.28 32.34
C ILE A 391 -32.51 -43.25 31.59
N LEU A 392 -32.88 -42.12 30.99
CA LEU A 392 -34.09 -41.98 30.17
C LEU A 392 -34.07 -42.97 28.99
N PHE A 393 -32.94 -43.08 28.29
CA PHE A 393 -32.77 -44.02 27.18
C PHE A 393 -32.73 -45.49 27.64
N PHE A 394 -32.22 -45.78 28.83
CA PHE A 394 -32.27 -47.10 29.44
C PHE A 394 -33.71 -47.54 29.73
N ILE A 395 -34.54 -46.63 30.27
CA ILE A 395 -35.98 -46.88 30.48
C ILE A 395 -36.69 -47.09 29.14
N LEU A 396 -36.39 -46.25 28.13
CA LEU A 396 -36.94 -46.39 26.79
C LEU A 396 -36.59 -47.74 26.14
N ALA A 397 -35.36 -48.23 26.32
CA ALA A 397 -34.90 -49.52 25.80
C ALA A 397 -35.68 -50.71 26.41
N ILE A 398 -35.96 -50.65 27.72
CA ILE A 398 -36.74 -51.67 28.43
C ILE A 398 -38.18 -51.71 27.92
N ILE A 399 -38.80 -50.55 27.69
CA ILE A 399 -40.19 -50.44 27.25
C ILE A 399 -40.35 -50.89 25.78
N THR A 400 -39.40 -50.53 24.91
CA THR A 400 -39.50 -50.74 23.46
C THR A 400 -38.86 -52.05 22.96
N ARG A 401 -38.18 -52.82 23.82
CA ARG A 401 -37.38 -54.02 23.47
C ARG A 401 -36.35 -53.80 22.35
N LEU A 402 -35.92 -52.57 22.13
CA LEU A 402 -34.89 -52.24 21.15
C LEU A 402 -33.50 -52.67 21.65
N PRO A 403 -32.60 -53.19 20.79
CA PRO A 403 -31.27 -53.63 21.22
C PRO A 403 -30.44 -52.46 21.76
N PHE A 404 -29.94 -52.62 22.98
CA PHE A 404 -29.24 -51.58 23.74
C PHE A 404 -28.08 -50.91 22.98
N LYS A 405 -27.39 -51.68 22.12
CA LYS A 405 -26.28 -51.23 21.29
C LYS A 405 -26.62 -50.09 20.31
N TYR A 406 -27.86 -50.01 19.83
CA TYR A 406 -28.27 -48.96 18.88
C TYR A 406 -28.67 -47.66 19.59
N ILE A 407 -29.05 -47.75 20.87
CA ILE A 407 -29.56 -46.62 21.65
C ILE A 407 -28.41 -45.76 22.22
N LEU A 408 -27.27 -46.38 22.54
CA LEU A 408 -26.08 -45.68 23.04
C LEU A 408 -25.43 -44.72 22.02
N LEU A 409 -25.66 -44.93 20.73
CA LEU A 409 -25.13 -44.08 19.65
C LEU A 409 -25.99 -42.84 19.39
N LEU A 410 -27.27 -42.86 19.77
CA LEU A 410 -28.21 -41.75 19.51
C LEU A 410 -27.79 -40.41 20.18
N PRO A 411 -27.30 -40.37 21.43
CA PRO A 411 -26.80 -39.13 22.03
C PRO A 411 -25.57 -38.56 21.31
N VAL A 412 -24.71 -39.44 20.79
CA VAL A 412 -23.50 -39.05 20.04
C VAL A 412 -23.88 -38.47 18.69
N VAL A 413 -24.81 -39.11 17.97
CA VAL A 413 -25.35 -38.62 16.69
C VAL A 413 -26.12 -37.30 16.87
N TRP A 414 -26.89 -37.17 17.95
CA TRP A 414 -27.61 -35.93 18.28
C TRP A 414 -26.67 -34.75 18.55
N GLU A 415 -25.56 -34.98 19.26
CA GLU A 415 -24.55 -33.94 19.52
C GLU A 415 -23.75 -33.59 18.27
N ALA A 416 -23.37 -34.57 17.45
CA ALA A 416 -22.73 -34.32 16.15
C ALA A 416 -23.63 -33.45 15.24
N TRP A 417 -24.94 -33.72 15.23
CA TRP A 417 -25.92 -32.90 14.50
C TRP A 417 -26.06 -31.48 15.07
N LYS A 418 -26.09 -31.33 16.40
CA LYS A 418 -26.17 -30.01 17.05
C LYS A 418 -24.94 -29.15 16.76
N PHE A 419 -23.75 -29.75 16.78
CA PHE A 419 -22.49 -29.07 16.43
C PHE A 419 -22.47 -28.64 14.96
N TYR A 420 -22.94 -29.52 14.06
CA TYR A 420 -23.06 -29.21 12.63
C TYR A 420 -24.03 -28.05 12.37
N ARG A 421 -25.16 -27.99 13.08
CA ARG A 421 -26.16 -26.92 12.97
C ARG A 421 -25.65 -25.55 13.44
N LEU A 422 -24.75 -25.52 14.44
CA LEU A 422 -24.17 -24.27 14.95
C LEU A 422 -23.13 -23.68 13.99
N LYS A 423 -22.40 -24.51 13.24
CA LYS A 423 -21.44 -24.09 12.21
C LYS A 423 -22.07 -23.51 10.93
N ILE A 424 -23.37 -23.67 10.73
CA ILE A 424 -24.09 -23.13 9.55
C ILE A 424 -24.67 -21.73 9.84
N LYS A 425 -24.52 -21.21 11.07
CA LYS A 425 -25.00 -19.89 11.49
C LYS A 425 -23.89 -18.90 11.87
N MET A 426 -22.62 -19.31 11.71
CA MET A 426 -21.45 -18.43 11.59
C MET A 426 -21.00 -18.51 10.15
#